data_AF-A0A970ISJ4-F1
#
_entry.id   AF-A0A970ISJ4-F1
#
_cell.length_a   1.000
_cell.length_b   1.000
_cell.length_c   1.000
_cell.angle_alpha   90.00
_cell.angle_beta   90.00
_cell.angle_gamma   90.00
#
_symmetry.space_group_name_H-M   'P 1'
#
loop_
_entity.id
_entity.type
_entity.pdbx_description
1 polymer ?
#
loop_
_entity_poly.entity_id
_entity_poly.type
_entity_poly.pdbx_seq_one_letter_code
_entity_poly.pdbx_strand_id
1 'polypeptide(L)'
;MNRNDIVFVTGHKNPDSDSICSAIAYADFLQRNGVNAIACRLGDITRETEFILDHFEVEAPQILKNVKTQISDLDMDPAVPVTADSTIQKAWTRMRLNNTKTLPVVD
;
A
#
# COMPACT_ATOMS: atom_id res chain seq x y z
N MET A 1 13.52 -4.46 3.37
CA MET A 1 12.21 -3.99 3.85
C MET A 1 12.49 -3.01 4.97
N ASN A 2 12.04 -1.77 4.84
CA ASN A 2 12.20 -0.80 5.91
C ASN A 2 11.29 -1.24 7.06
N ARG A 3 11.75 -1.07 8.31
CA ARG A 3 10.96 -1.47 9.50
C ARG A 3 9.63 -0.73 9.64
N ASN A 4 9.40 0.32 8.85
CA ASN A 4 8.18 1.11 8.82
C ASN A 4 7.17 0.69 7.73
N ASP A 5 7.53 -0.22 6.84
CA ASP A 5 6.62 -0.65 5.76
C ASP A 5 5.48 -1.49 6.37
N ILE A 6 4.24 -1.17 6.03
CA ILE A 6 3.06 -1.93 6.50
C ILE A 6 2.98 -3.25 5.74
N VAL A 7 2.95 -4.36 6.48
CA VAL A 7 2.78 -5.71 5.95
C VAL A 7 1.32 -6.13 6.12
N PHE A 8 0.60 -6.28 5.00
CA PHE A 8 -0.74 -6.83 5.03
C PHE A 8 -0.70 -8.37 5.05
N VAL A 9 -1.29 -8.97 6.09
CA VAL A 9 -1.39 -10.42 6.26
C VAL A 9 -2.77 -10.88 5.85
N THR A 10 -2.86 -11.86 4.96
CA THR A 10 -4.11 -12.32 4.37
C THR A 10 -4.08 -13.83 4.11
N GLY A 11 -5.26 -14.47 4.16
CA GLY A 11 -5.47 -15.82 3.67
C GLY A 11 -5.92 -15.85 2.20
N HIS A 12 -6.74 -16.84 1.84
CA HIS A 12 -7.23 -17.02 0.47
C HIS A 12 -8.43 -16.12 0.14
N LYS A 13 -8.78 -16.06 -1.16
CA LYS A 13 -9.78 -15.12 -1.71
C LYS A 13 -11.19 -15.32 -1.15
N ASN A 14 -11.52 -16.54 -0.76
CA ASN A 14 -12.86 -16.93 -0.33
C ASN A 14 -12.81 -17.38 1.14
N PRO A 15 -12.47 -16.45 2.05
CA PRO A 15 -11.87 -16.76 3.34
C PRO A 15 -12.75 -17.69 4.17
N ASP A 16 -12.14 -18.73 4.71
CA ASP A 16 -12.70 -19.61 5.73
C ASP A 16 -12.23 -19.18 7.13
N SER A 17 -12.80 -19.83 8.16
CA SER A 17 -12.47 -19.55 9.56
C SER A 17 -10.97 -19.66 9.82
N ASP A 18 -10.31 -20.68 9.24
CA ASP A 18 -8.86 -20.85 9.38
C ASP A 18 -8.08 -19.68 8.76
N SER A 19 -8.41 -19.27 7.53
CA SER A 19 -7.75 -18.13 6.88
C SER A 19 -7.84 -16.83 7.67
N ILE A 20 -9.00 -16.56 8.27
CA ILE A 20 -9.22 -15.34 9.05
C ILE A 20 -8.47 -15.42 10.39
N CYS A 21 -8.65 -16.51 11.13
CA CYS A 21 -7.99 -16.70 12.42
C CYS A 21 -6.47 -16.75 12.29
N SER A 22 -5.95 -17.45 11.28
CA SER A 22 -4.52 -17.52 10.99
C SER A 22 -3.96 -16.16 10.58
N ALA A 23 -4.69 -15.35 9.80
CA ALA A 23 -4.25 -13.99 9.45
C ALA A 23 -4.16 -13.08 10.68
N ILE A 24 -5.14 -13.16 11.59
CA ILE A 24 -5.13 -12.41 12.86
C ILE A 24 -3.95 -12.84 13.74
N ALA A 25 -3.82 -14.14 13.99
CA ALA A 25 -2.77 -14.69 14.86
C ALA A 25 -1.38 -14.38 14.32
N TYR A 26 -1.18 -14.49 12.99
CA TYR A 26 0.11 -14.22 12.38
C TYR A 26 0.45 -12.73 12.35
N ALA A 27 -0.53 -11.84 12.13
CA ALA A 27 -0.33 -10.40 12.24
C ALA A 27 0.08 -10.01 13.67
N ASP A 28 -0.60 -10.54 14.70
CA ASP A 28 -0.24 -10.31 16.11
C ASP A 28 1.17 -10.83 16.43
N PHE A 29 1.52 -12.02 15.95
CA PHE A 29 2.88 -12.56 16.08
C PHE A 29 3.92 -11.62 15.45
N LEU A 30 3.69 -11.12 14.24
CA LEU A 30 4.60 -10.19 13.56
C LEU A 30 4.73 -8.86 14.29
N GLN A 31 3.62 -8.30 14.79
CA GLN A 31 3.63 -7.08 15.61
C GLN A 31 4.49 -7.25 16.87
N ARG A 32 4.36 -8.38 17.58
CA ARG A 32 5.19 -8.70 18.74
C ARG A 32 6.68 -8.85 18.40
N ASN A 33 7.01 -9.15 17.15
CA ASN A 33 8.39 -9.23 16.65
C ASN A 33 8.89 -7.90 16.04
N GLY A 34 8.14 -6.80 16.20
CA GLY A 34 8.54 -5.47 15.74
C GLY A 34 8.35 -5.23 14.24
N VAL A 35 7.45 -5.98 13.60
CA VAL A 35 7.01 -5.76 12.22
C VAL A 35 5.64 -5.08 12.24
N ASN A 36 5.49 -3.99 11.48
CA ASN A 36 4.20 -3.31 11.34
C ASN A 36 3.25 -4.13 10.46
N ALA A 37 2.51 -5.07 11.04
CA ALA A 37 1.63 -5.99 10.31
C ALA A 37 0.14 -5.72 10.58
N ILE A 38 -0.71 -5.88 9.57
CA ILE A 38 -2.17 -5.71 9.68
C ILE A 38 -2.88 -6.91 9.03
N ALA A 39 -3.74 -7.58 9.79
CA ALA A 39 -4.59 -8.65 9.27
C ALA A 39 -5.68 -8.10 8.34
N CYS A 40 -5.88 -8.77 7.21
CA CYS A 40 -6.84 -8.40 6.17
C CYS A 40 -7.59 -9.63 5.65
N ARG A 41 -8.79 -9.40 5.13
CA ARG A 41 -9.59 -10.41 4.41
C ARG A 41 -9.79 -10.00 2.94
N LEU A 42 -9.86 -10.99 2.05
CA LEU A 42 -10.04 -10.78 0.61
C LEU A 42 -11.48 -10.97 0.12
N GLY A 43 -12.38 -11.38 1.02
CA GLY A 43 -13.77 -11.64 0.73
C GLY A 43 -14.63 -11.48 1.97
N ASP A 44 -15.92 -11.76 1.83
CA ASP A 44 -16.88 -11.69 2.93
C ASP A 44 -16.66 -12.83 3.93
N ILE A 45 -16.94 -12.53 5.20
CA ILE A 45 -16.85 -13.53 6.27
C ILE A 45 -18.04 -14.47 6.22
N THR A 46 -17.80 -15.73 6.57
CA THR A 46 -18.89 -16.70 6.74
C THR A 46 -19.54 -16.54 8.11
N ARG A 47 -20.77 -17.05 8.29
CA ARG A 47 -21.46 -17.07 9.59
C ARG A 47 -20.68 -17.81 10.68
N GLU A 48 -19.96 -18.87 10.30
CA GLU A 48 -19.12 -19.62 11.23
C GLU A 48 -17.98 -18.75 11.74
N THR A 49 -17.32 -18.03 10.84
CA THR A 49 -16.24 -17.12 11.19
C THR A 49 -16.74 -15.92 12.00
N GLU A 50 -17.89 -15.36 11.65
CA GLU A 50 -18.56 -14.30 12.42
C GLU A 50 -18.85 -14.75 13.84
N PHE A 51 -19.44 -15.95 14.01
CA PHE A 51 -19.70 -16.53 15.33
C PHE A 51 -18.41 -16.69 16.17
N ILE A 52 -17.31 -17.14 15.56
CA ILE A 52 -16.02 -17.27 16.24
C ILE A 52 -15.51 -15.90 16.70
N LEU A 53 -15.53 -14.90 15.80
CA LEU A 53 -15.06 -13.55 16.10
C LEU A 53 -15.89 -12.91 17.23
N ASP A 54 -17.21 -13.01 17.17
CA ASP A 54 -18.12 -12.51 18.20
C ASP A 54 -17.91 -13.22 19.55
N HIS A 55 -17.70 -14.54 19.53
CA HIS A 55 -17.47 -15.32 20.76
C HIS A 55 -16.19 -14.91 21.49
N PHE A 56 -15.14 -14.55 20.74
CA PHE A 56 -13.86 -14.11 21.31
C PHE A 56 -13.75 -12.58 21.42
N GLU A 57 -14.81 -11.83 21.11
CA GLU A 57 -14.85 -10.36 21.11
C GLU A 57 -13.73 -9.74 20.25
N VAL A 58 -13.40 -10.38 19.13
CA VAL A 58 -12.34 -9.94 18.20
C VAL A 58 -12.97 -9.25 16.99
N GLU A 59 -12.51 -8.05 16.67
CA GLU A 59 -12.98 -7.35 15.47
C GLU A 59 -12.59 -8.08 14.17
N ALA A 60 -13.52 -8.13 13.22
CA ALA A 60 -13.27 -8.72 11.92
C ALA A 60 -12.17 -7.95 11.15
N PRO A 61 -11.20 -8.65 10.52
CA PRO A 61 -10.16 -8.00 9.72
C PRO A 61 -10.73 -7.12 8.59
N GLN A 62 -10.00 -6.06 8.26
CA GLN A 62 -10.40 -5.14 7.19
C GLN A 62 -10.46 -5.84 5.82
N ILE A 63 -11.43 -5.45 4.99
CA ILE A 63 -11.53 -5.97 3.62
C ILE A 63 -10.52 -5.28 2.69
N LEU A 64 -9.62 -6.05 2.12
CA LEU A 64 -8.66 -5.57 1.13
C LEU A 64 -9.25 -5.73 -0.27
N LYS A 65 -9.79 -4.64 -0.82
CA LYS A 65 -10.53 -4.64 -2.09
C LYS A 65 -9.65 -4.90 -3.31
N ASN A 66 -8.43 -4.39 -3.31
CA ASN A 66 -7.48 -4.60 -4.39
C ASN A 66 -6.04 -4.47 -3.89
N VAL A 67 -5.13 -5.14 -4.59
CA VAL A 67 -3.67 -5.06 -4.46
C VAL A 67 -3.06 -4.75 -5.83
N LYS A 68 -3.78 -3.96 -6.63
CA LYS A 68 -3.31 -3.59 -7.97
C LYS A 68 -2.14 -2.62 -7.81
N THR A 69 -1.10 -2.83 -8.61
CA THR A 69 0.04 -1.90 -8.69
C THR A 69 -0.46 -0.51 -9.08
N GLN A 70 -0.09 0.48 -8.30
CA GLN A 70 -0.37 1.90 -8.53
C GLN A 70 0.87 2.58 -9.14
N ILE A 71 0.67 3.74 -9.76
CA ILE A 71 1.78 4.56 -10.28
C ILE A 71 2.74 4.95 -9.15
N SER A 72 2.22 5.11 -7.92
CA SER A 72 3.02 5.35 -6.71
C SER A 72 3.99 4.24 -6.36
N ASP A 73 3.77 3.01 -6.86
CA ASP A 73 4.64 1.86 -6.60
C ASP A 73 5.84 1.83 -7.57
N LEU A 74 5.89 2.75 -8.53
CA LEU A 74 6.99 2.91 -9.47
C LEU A 74 8.00 3.92 -8.91
N ASP A 75 9.29 3.62 -9.05
CA ASP A 75 10.34 4.61 -8.89
C ASP A 75 10.25 5.61 -10.05
N MET A 76 9.56 6.73 -9.81
CA MET A 76 9.41 7.79 -10.79
C MET A 76 10.64 8.69 -10.80
N ASP A 77 11.10 9.04 -12.00
CA ASP A 77 12.11 10.08 -12.16
C ASP A 77 11.59 11.41 -11.58
N PRO A 78 12.43 12.15 -10.84
CA PRO A 78 12.03 13.44 -10.30
C PRO A 78 11.69 14.39 -11.44
N ALA A 79 10.48 14.95 -11.41
CA ALA A 79 10.07 15.96 -12.35
C ALA A 79 10.93 17.23 -12.16
N VAL A 80 11.43 17.79 -13.26
CA VAL A 80 12.14 19.07 -13.26
C VAL A 80 11.20 20.13 -13.85
N PRO A 81 10.36 20.78 -13.03
CA PRO A 81 9.37 21.71 -13.56
C PRO A 81 9.97 23.06 -13.94
N VAL A 82 9.26 23.79 -14.78
CA VAL A 82 9.44 25.23 -15.03
C VAL A 82 8.12 25.95 -14.82
N THR A 83 8.17 27.23 -14.50
CA THR A 83 6.99 28.07 -14.34
C THR A 83 6.65 28.78 -15.65
N ALA A 84 5.41 29.25 -15.81
CA ALA A 84 4.97 29.93 -17.04
C ALA A 84 5.74 31.22 -17.37
N ASP A 85 6.33 31.88 -16.36
CA ASP A 85 7.20 33.05 -16.50
C ASP A 85 8.67 32.69 -16.82
N SER A 86 9.02 31.41 -16.84
CA SER A 86 10.38 30.98 -17.14
C SER A 86 10.74 31.21 -18.60
N THR A 87 11.89 31.85 -18.84
CA THR A 87 12.38 32.08 -20.20
C THR A 87 12.77 30.78 -20.90
N ILE A 88 12.72 30.78 -22.24
CA ILE A 88 13.15 29.64 -23.07
C ILE A 88 14.59 29.24 -22.75
N GLN A 89 15.47 30.22 -22.49
CA GLN A 89 16.86 29.96 -22.11
C GLN A 89 16.96 29.20 -20.78
N LYS A 90 16.19 29.62 -19.77
CA LYS A 90 16.17 28.96 -18.45
C LYS A 90 15.62 27.54 -18.55
N ALA A 91 14.57 27.34 -19.35
CA ALA A 91 14.04 26.01 -19.66
C ALA A 91 15.10 25.14 -20.35
N TRP A 92 15.74 25.64 -21.41
CA TRP A 92 16.77 24.91 -22.15
C TRP A 92 17.97 24.51 -21.28
N THR A 93 18.45 25.42 -20.43
CA THR A 93 19.54 25.12 -19.49
C THR A 93 19.14 24.03 -18.50
N ARG A 94 17.90 24.06 -17.97
CA ARG A 94 17.40 23.00 -17.08
C ARG A 94 17.30 21.65 -17.78
N MET A 95 16.90 21.60 -19.06
CA MET A 95 16.89 20.36 -19.84
C MET A 95 18.28 19.75 -19.97
N ARG A 96 19.28 20.58 -20.30
CA ARG A 96 20.67 20.12 -20.45
C ARG A 96 21.29 19.64 -19.14
N LEU A 97 21.08 20.38 -18.05
CA LEU A 97 21.66 20.04 -16.75
C LEU A 97 21.11 18.74 -16.17
N ASN A 98 19.81 18.50 -16.34
CA ASN A 98 19.14 17.31 -15.80
C ASN A 98 19.05 16.16 -16.81
N ASN A 99 19.65 16.32 -18.00
CA ASN A 99 19.59 15.37 -19.11
C ASN A 99 18.15 14.93 -19.47
N THR A 100 17.19 15.87 -19.38
CA THR A 100 15.77 15.58 -19.65
C THR A 100 15.36 16.07 -21.04
N LYS A 101 14.49 15.29 -21.69
CA LYS A 101 13.91 15.62 -23.01
C LYS A 101 12.62 16.42 -22.91
N THR A 102 12.02 16.46 -21.73
CA THR A 102 10.74 17.11 -21.44
C THR A 102 10.86 17.90 -20.14
N LEU A 103 10.10 19.00 -20.05
CA LEU A 103 9.93 19.77 -18.83
C LEU A 103 8.43 20.02 -18.63
N PRO A 104 7.84 19.61 -17.49
CA PRO A 104 6.49 19.99 -17.15
C PRO A 104 6.45 21.49 -16.80
N VAL A 105 5.41 22.18 -17.26
CA VAL A 105 5.11 23.56 -16.84
C VAL A 105 4.13 23.50 -15.68
N VAL A 106 4.48 24.12 -14.56
CA VAL A 106 3.62 24.23 -13.38
C VAL A 106 3.20 25.69 -13.17
N ASP A 107 2.01 25.88 -12.61
CA ASP A 107 1.47 27.15 -12.08
C ASP A 107 2.21 27.52 -10.79
#